data_AF-A0AAE9F442-F1
#
_entry.id   AF-A0AAE9F442-F1
#
_cell.length_a   1.000
_cell.length_b   1.000
_cell.length_c   1.000
_cell.angle_alpha   90.00
_cell.angle_beta   90.00
_cell.angle_gamma   90.00
#
_symmetry.space_group_name_H-M   'P 1'
#
loop_
_entity.id
_entity.type
_entity.pdbx_description
1 polymer ?
#
loop_
_entity_poly.entity_id
_entity_poly.type
_entity_poly.pdbx_seq_one_letter_code
_entity_poly.pdbx_strand_id
1 'polypeptide(L)'
;MLHSNRSALYVIILIFGFLFYLQWLREKTLRDQLKDSDKIQNSTTPTNFYSVENYGEEGILRNLTIQTRMENEKYCVGYNFLEATESFREADNLEPVSLVTHATPDMMETIEKLTNLWDGPISLGIFIDSNSRNVLEYLTEIYRCDMTVHFAFLHKSSDSSDANCPIITISNSENTCQNFFASRESSFCELQFSNELQYTNELYYTSPLKYVNKLQYAKFELKYINELQYTSKLQYTKNALRTAIVGPFQNFPHNLMRNIARKGSKSGLHILMDGDMIPSQNFAIKIKEIANRIIDGKHKKVLAIRRFETESGMDIPTDNKKLLDSKILQRTFEFHHRYFTAGYSIEGLDEWFKKCEETDMVTASLVPYPGYIWEIHPILHRKDPYNADYFPSRVKTMHALI
;
A
#
# COMPACT_ATOMS: atom_id res chain seq x y z
N MET A 1 -8.20 73.71 -33.15
CA MET A 1 -9.03 72.92 -32.22
C MET A 1 -8.41 71.55 -32.04
N LEU A 2 -7.89 71.26 -30.85
CA LEU A 2 -7.80 69.91 -30.25
C LEU A 2 -7.35 70.15 -28.80
N HIS A 3 -8.34 70.24 -27.91
CA HIS A 3 -8.10 70.39 -26.48
C HIS A 3 -7.45 69.09 -25.99
N SER A 4 -6.17 69.15 -25.64
CA SER A 4 -5.46 68.05 -24.98
C SER A 4 -6.08 67.81 -23.61
N ASN A 5 -6.89 66.75 -23.52
CA ASN A 5 -7.61 66.38 -22.32
C ASN A 5 -6.61 65.73 -21.34
N ARG A 6 -5.92 66.57 -20.56
CA ARG A 6 -4.87 66.17 -19.60
C ARG A 6 -5.28 64.97 -18.73
N SER A 7 -6.56 64.85 -18.39
CA SER A 7 -7.16 63.75 -17.64
C SER A 7 -6.96 62.38 -18.32
N ALA A 8 -7.12 62.30 -19.65
CA ALA A 8 -6.93 61.06 -20.39
C ALA A 8 -5.46 60.62 -20.41
N LEU A 9 -4.53 61.59 -20.46
CA LEU A 9 -3.09 61.31 -20.39
C LEU A 9 -2.70 60.74 -19.02
N TYR A 10 -3.28 61.26 -17.92
CA TYR A 10 -3.05 60.71 -16.58
C TYR A 10 -3.60 59.29 -16.41
N VAL A 11 -4.78 58.99 -16.97
CA VAL A 11 -5.35 57.63 -16.93
C VAL A 11 -4.45 56.65 -17.70
N ILE A 12 -3.95 57.05 -18.87
CA ILE A 12 -3.02 56.22 -19.66
C ILE A 12 -1.73 55.95 -18.86
N ILE A 13 -1.15 56.99 -18.23
CA ILE A 13 0.06 56.83 -17.40
C ILE A 13 -0.18 55.88 -16.21
N LEU A 14 -1.34 55.97 -15.55
CA LEU A 14 -1.70 55.08 -14.45
C LEU A 14 -1.89 53.63 -14.91
N ILE A 15 -2.53 53.42 -16.07
CA ILE A 15 -2.71 52.08 -16.65
C ILE A 15 -1.34 51.48 -17.02
N PHE A 16 -0.46 52.24 -17.67
CA PHE A 16 0.88 51.76 -17.99
C PHE A 16 1.72 51.50 -16.73
N GLY A 17 1.59 52.33 -15.70
CA GLY A 17 2.23 52.10 -14.40
C GLY A 17 1.73 50.83 -13.71
N PHE A 18 0.42 50.56 -13.76
CA PHE A 18 -0.17 49.35 -13.21
C PHE A 18 0.23 48.09 -13.99
N LEU A 19 0.28 48.16 -15.33
CA LEU A 19 0.77 47.06 -16.16
C LEU A 19 2.25 46.78 -15.92
N PHE A 20 3.08 47.81 -15.77
CA PHE A 20 4.48 47.66 -15.39
C PHE A 20 4.63 47.03 -14.00
N TYR A 21 3.78 47.40 -13.05
CA TYR A 21 3.78 46.82 -11.71
C TYR A 21 3.38 45.33 -11.72
N LEU A 22 2.38 44.95 -12.52
CA LEU A 22 1.99 43.55 -12.72
C LEU A 22 3.09 42.73 -13.42
N GLN A 23 3.73 43.30 -14.44
CA GLN A 23 4.88 42.69 -15.11
C GLN A 23 6.03 42.46 -14.11
N TRP A 24 6.32 43.46 -13.28
CA TRP A 24 7.36 43.38 -12.26
C TRP A 24 7.05 42.33 -11.18
N LEU A 25 5.79 42.23 -10.72
CA LEU A 25 5.35 41.17 -9.79
C LEU A 25 5.54 39.79 -10.40
N ARG A 26 5.13 39.58 -11.66
CA ARG A 26 5.30 38.31 -12.37
C ARG A 26 6.78 37.91 -12.50
N GLU A 27 7.64 38.85 -12.87
CA GLU A 27 9.09 38.59 -12.93
C GLU A 27 9.71 38.35 -11.56
N LYS A 28 9.22 39.01 -10.50
CA LYS A 28 9.66 38.74 -9.14
C LYS A 28 9.30 37.32 -8.71
N THR A 29 8.06 36.88 -8.97
CA THR A 29 7.63 35.49 -8.70
C THR A 29 8.47 34.49 -9.49
N LEU A 30 8.77 34.75 -10.77
CA LEU A 30 9.64 33.90 -11.58
C LEU A 30 11.08 33.85 -11.05
N ARG A 31 11.64 34.99 -10.62
CA ARG A 31 12.98 35.06 -10.00
C ARG A 31 13.04 34.32 -8.66
N ASP A 32 11.98 34.41 -7.85
CA ASP A 32 11.90 33.72 -6.57
C ASP A 32 11.74 32.19 -6.79
N GLN A 33 10.96 31.76 -7.80
CA GLN A 33 10.87 30.34 -8.18
C GLN A 33 12.18 29.79 -8.76
N LEU A 34 12.91 30.57 -9.57
CA LEU A 34 14.23 30.17 -10.07
C LEU A 34 15.26 30.04 -8.94
N LYS A 35 15.24 30.96 -7.96
CA LYS A 35 16.08 30.87 -6.76
C LYS A 35 15.75 29.66 -5.89
N ASP A 36 14.48 29.27 -5.77
CA ASP A 36 14.09 28.03 -5.10
C ASP A 36 14.52 26.80 -5.90
N SER A 37 14.47 26.83 -7.23
CA SER A 37 14.96 25.73 -8.07
C SER A 37 16.48 25.54 -7.98
N ASP A 38 17.26 26.63 -7.93
CA ASP A 38 18.71 26.61 -7.74
C ASP A 38 19.10 26.15 -6.31
N LYS A 39 18.21 26.38 -5.33
CA LYS A 39 18.34 25.84 -3.95
C LYS A 39 18.03 24.35 -3.88
N ILE A 40 17.06 23.87 -4.67
CA ILE A 40 16.71 22.44 -4.78
C ILE A 40 17.84 21.67 -5.49
N GLN A 41 18.50 22.26 -6.50
CA GLN A 41 19.64 21.64 -7.18
C GLN A 41 20.93 21.59 -6.33
N ASN A 42 21.11 22.51 -5.37
CA ASN A 42 22.27 22.54 -4.47
C ASN A 42 22.00 21.98 -3.07
N SER A 43 20.79 21.49 -2.83
CA SER A 43 20.48 20.66 -1.68
C SER A 43 20.83 19.23 -2.04
N THR A 44 22.03 18.78 -1.65
CA THR A 44 22.32 17.35 -1.49
C THR A 44 21.35 16.81 -0.42
N THR A 45 20.13 16.47 -0.84
CA THR A 45 19.30 15.53 -0.09
C THR A 45 20.19 14.32 0.15
N PRO A 46 20.40 13.88 1.41
CA PRO A 46 20.92 12.56 1.62
C PRO A 46 19.86 11.64 1.02
N THR A 47 20.14 11.11 -0.17
CA THR A 47 19.53 9.88 -0.64
C THR A 47 20.00 8.81 0.32
N ASN A 48 19.36 8.74 1.49
CA ASN A 48 19.31 7.53 2.26
C ASN A 48 18.47 6.57 1.42
N PHE A 49 19.11 6.00 0.40
CA PHE A 49 18.78 4.65 0.00
C PHE A 49 18.93 3.85 1.29
N TYR A 50 17.83 3.43 1.87
CA TYR A 50 17.89 2.29 2.76
C TYR A 50 18.28 1.12 1.85
N SER A 51 19.58 0.93 1.64
CA SER A 51 20.08 -0.41 1.43
C SER A 51 19.59 -1.19 2.63
N VAL A 52 18.81 -2.24 2.39
CA VAL A 52 18.57 -3.27 3.41
C VAL A 52 19.96 -3.86 3.69
N GLU A 53 20.71 -3.24 4.60
CA GLU A 53 22.10 -3.60 4.88
C GLU A 53 22.18 -4.99 5.51
N ASN A 54 21.06 -5.48 6.08
CA ASN A 54 20.92 -6.83 6.58
C ASN A 54 19.53 -7.37 6.21
N TYR A 55 19.49 -8.34 5.30
CA TYR A 55 18.32 -9.21 5.15
C TYR A 55 18.14 -10.00 6.46
N GLY A 56 16.91 -10.08 6.99
CA GLY A 56 16.63 -10.99 8.10
C GLY A 56 17.06 -12.42 7.75
N GLU A 57 17.48 -13.22 8.74
CA GLU A 57 17.86 -14.61 8.51
C GLU A 57 16.75 -15.32 7.70
N GLU A 58 17.13 -16.01 6.61
CA GLU A 58 16.16 -16.74 5.80
C GLU A 58 15.43 -17.74 6.69
N GLY A 59 14.12 -17.53 6.91
CA GLY A 59 13.28 -18.51 7.58
C GLY A 59 13.42 -19.87 6.89
N ILE A 60 13.42 -20.95 7.68
CA ILE A 60 13.66 -22.33 7.20
C ILE A 60 12.78 -22.63 5.98
N LEU A 61 13.39 -22.89 4.81
CA LEU A 61 12.70 -23.31 3.58
C LEU A 61 11.86 -24.57 3.86
N ARG A 62 10.53 -24.46 3.81
CA ARG A 62 9.60 -25.57 4.01
C ARG A 62 8.48 -25.51 2.98
N ASN A 63 8.05 -26.69 2.53
CA ASN A 63 6.79 -26.82 1.78
C ASN A 63 5.68 -26.25 2.66
N LEU A 64 5.04 -25.17 2.21
CA LEU A 64 3.97 -24.53 2.96
C LEU A 64 2.70 -25.32 2.74
N THR A 65 2.36 -26.14 3.75
CA THR A 65 1.11 -26.89 3.80
C THR A 65 0.23 -26.29 4.89
N ILE A 66 -0.97 -25.86 4.51
CA ILE A 66 -1.89 -25.16 5.42
C ILE A 66 -3.23 -25.83 5.42
N GLN A 67 -3.62 -26.22 6.64
CA GLN A 67 -4.98 -26.59 6.93
C GLN A 67 -5.84 -25.33 6.94
N THR A 68 -6.77 -25.24 5.99
CA THR A 68 -7.75 -24.16 5.98
C THR A 68 -8.95 -24.53 6.86
N ARG A 69 -9.61 -23.50 7.41
CA ARG A 69 -10.73 -23.64 8.35
C ARG A 69 -11.96 -22.93 7.79
N MET A 70 -13.13 -23.50 8.03
CA MET A 70 -14.41 -22.88 7.67
C MET A 70 -14.67 -21.69 8.60
N GLU A 71 -14.95 -20.53 8.01
CA GLU A 71 -15.37 -19.30 8.69
C GLU A 71 -16.67 -18.79 8.02
N ASN A 72 -17.62 -18.37 8.85
CA ASN A 72 -18.95 -17.90 8.45
C ASN A 72 -19.70 -18.86 7.50
N GLU A 73 -19.48 -20.18 7.66
CA GLU A 73 -20.09 -21.27 6.87
C GLU A 73 -19.91 -21.15 5.33
N LYS A 74 -19.00 -20.28 4.89
CA LYS A 74 -18.90 -19.87 3.49
C LYS A 74 -17.47 -19.72 3.00
N TYR A 75 -16.53 -19.44 3.89
CA TYR A 75 -15.15 -19.12 3.53
C TYR A 75 -14.18 -20.12 4.12
N CYS A 76 -13.25 -20.59 3.30
CA CYS A 76 -12.11 -21.37 3.78
C CYS A 76 -10.92 -20.44 4.00
N VAL A 77 -10.42 -20.39 5.23
CA VAL A 77 -9.39 -19.44 5.68
C VAL A 77 -8.11 -20.17 6.07
N GLY A 78 -6.99 -19.72 5.50
CA GLY A 78 -5.64 -20.10 5.91
C GLY A 78 -5.01 -19.00 6.75
N TYR A 79 -4.85 -19.23 8.05
CA TYR A 79 -4.14 -18.32 8.96
C TYR A 79 -2.64 -18.61 8.97
N ASN A 80 -1.83 -17.56 9.16
CA ASN A 80 -0.36 -17.62 9.25
C ASN A 80 0.23 -18.34 8.03
N PHE A 81 -0.24 -17.97 6.84
CA PHE A 81 0.33 -18.52 5.61
C PHE A 81 1.78 -18.13 5.44
N LEU A 82 2.04 -16.85 5.66
CA LEU A 82 3.34 -16.35 5.99
C LEU A 82 3.27 -15.79 7.40
N GLU A 83 4.34 -15.96 8.15
CA GLU A 83 4.48 -15.43 9.50
C GLU A 83 5.73 -14.58 9.52
N ALA A 84 5.57 -13.29 9.77
CA ALA A 84 6.70 -12.38 9.91
C ALA A 84 7.59 -12.87 11.05
N THR A 85 8.89 -12.98 10.76
CA THR A 85 9.90 -13.44 11.72
C THR A 85 10.57 -12.28 12.43
N GLU A 86 10.57 -11.09 11.83
CA GLU A 86 11.12 -9.89 12.44
C GLU A 86 10.28 -9.44 13.64
N SER A 87 10.93 -9.32 14.80
CA SER A 87 10.29 -8.77 15.98
C SER A 87 10.45 -7.25 16.00
N PHE A 88 9.40 -6.52 15.65
CA PHE A 88 9.27 -5.07 15.85
C PHE A 88 9.17 -4.67 17.35
N ARG A 89 9.57 -5.56 18.26
CA ARG A 89 9.57 -5.34 19.70
C ARG A 89 10.97 -4.92 20.09
N GLU A 90 11.12 -3.66 20.46
CA GLU A 90 12.39 -3.08 20.86
C GLU A 90 12.60 -3.21 22.38
N ALA A 91 13.77 -2.78 22.86
CA ALA A 91 14.11 -2.79 24.28
C ALA A 91 13.24 -1.86 25.15
N ASP A 92 12.41 -1.02 24.52
CA ASP A 92 11.46 -0.12 25.19
C ASP A 92 10.26 -0.86 25.82
N ASN A 93 10.10 -2.16 25.54
CA ASN A 93 8.98 -3.01 25.98
C ASN A 93 7.60 -2.49 25.52
N LEU A 94 7.55 -1.64 24.49
CA LEU A 94 6.29 -1.16 23.93
C LEU A 94 5.76 -2.14 22.89
N GLU A 95 4.43 -2.27 22.82
CA GLU A 95 3.76 -3.04 21.78
C GLU A 95 3.86 -2.28 20.46
N PRO A 96 4.44 -2.84 19.38
CA PRO A 96 4.48 -2.16 18.09
C PRO A 96 3.06 -2.03 17.52
N VAL A 97 2.75 -0.99 16.76
CA VAL A 97 1.43 -0.91 16.10
C VAL A 97 1.49 -1.66 14.77
N SER A 98 0.66 -2.70 14.61
CA SER A 98 0.55 -3.40 13.34
C SER A 98 -0.37 -2.70 12.36
N LEU A 99 0.08 -2.52 11.12
CA LEU A 99 -0.78 -2.28 9.99
C LEU A 99 -1.62 -3.52 9.71
N VAL A 100 -2.93 -3.40 9.87
CA VAL A 100 -3.89 -4.43 9.49
C VAL A 100 -4.60 -3.94 8.24
N THR A 101 -4.33 -4.63 7.13
CA THR A 101 -4.91 -4.30 5.84
C THR A 101 -5.46 -5.53 5.13
N HIS A 102 -6.18 -5.28 4.04
CA HIS A 102 -6.83 -6.29 3.24
C HIS A 102 -6.60 -6.02 1.76
N ALA A 103 -6.61 -7.08 0.96
CA ALA A 103 -6.38 -6.99 -0.46
C ALA A 103 -7.09 -8.07 -1.25
N THR A 104 -7.15 -7.84 -2.54
CA THR A 104 -7.33 -8.85 -3.57
C THR A 104 -6.07 -8.93 -4.43
N PRO A 105 -5.88 -10.01 -5.20
CA PRO A 105 -4.71 -10.20 -6.05
C PRO A 105 -4.43 -9.01 -6.99
N ASP A 106 -5.43 -8.31 -7.51
CA ASP A 106 -5.24 -7.13 -8.37
C ASP A 106 -4.65 -5.90 -7.64
N MET A 107 -4.57 -5.94 -6.30
CA MET A 107 -4.01 -4.87 -5.47
C MET A 107 -2.53 -5.06 -5.12
N MET A 108 -1.81 -6.02 -5.72
CA MET A 108 -0.42 -6.30 -5.32
C MET A 108 0.53 -5.10 -5.47
N GLU A 109 0.36 -4.25 -6.48
CA GLU A 109 1.17 -3.02 -6.60
C GLU A 109 0.97 -2.10 -5.40
N THR A 110 -0.27 -1.99 -4.94
CA THR A 110 -0.64 -1.17 -3.80
C THR A 110 -0.03 -1.73 -2.51
N ILE A 111 -0.09 -3.06 -2.34
CA ILE A 111 0.56 -3.74 -1.20
C ILE A 111 2.08 -3.53 -1.22
N GLU A 112 2.72 -3.60 -2.38
CA GLU A 112 4.15 -3.35 -2.49
C GLU A 112 4.56 -1.92 -2.13
N LYS A 113 3.71 -0.93 -2.45
CA LYS A 113 3.94 0.44 -2.01
C LYS A 113 3.79 0.54 -0.50
N LEU A 114 2.75 -0.07 0.07
CA LEU A 114 2.52 -0.06 1.52
C LEU A 114 3.68 -0.65 2.32
N THR A 115 4.28 -1.75 1.85
CA THR A 115 5.44 -2.36 2.54
C THR A 115 6.65 -1.43 2.63
N ASN A 116 6.81 -0.51 1.68
CA ASN A 116 7.91 0.47 1.72
C ASN A 116 7.58 1.71 2.55
N LEU A 117 6.30 1.96 2.83
CA LEU A 117 5.82 3.16 3.52
C LEU A 117 5.57 2.92 5.00
N TRP A 118 5.33 1.67 5.40
CA TRP A 118 5.01 1.31 6.77
C TRP A 118 6.24 0.80 7.52
N ASP A 119 6.57 1.47 8.61
CA ASP A 119 7.75 1.27 9.47
C ASP A 119 7.44 0.38 10.69
N GLY A 120 6.51 -0.56 10.54
CA GLY A 120 6.07 -1.46 11.60
C GLY A 120 5.61 -2.82 11.07
N PRO A 121 5.06 -3.69 11.93
CA PRO A 121 4.60 -5.00 11.50
C PRO A 121 3.36 -4.88 10.60
N ILE A 122 3.30 -5.69 9.54
CA ILE A 122 2.15 -5.76 8.62
C ILE A 122 1.45 -7.11 8.77
N SER A 123 0.11 -7.06 8.88
CA SER A 123 -0.76 -8.21 8.78
C SER A 123 -1.75 -8.01 7.63
N LEU A 124 -1.65 -8.89 6.63
CA LEU A 124 -2.40 -8.81 5.38
C LEU A 124 -3.42 -9.94 5.29
N GLY A 125 -4.69 -9.58 5.10
CA GLY A 125 -5.74 -10.51 4.68
C GLY A 125 -5.96 -10.44 3.18
N ILE A 126 -5.61 -11.47 2.42
CA ILE A 126 -5.83 -11.53 0.96
C ILE A 126 -6.99 -12.46 0.57
N PHE A 127 -7.96 -11.95 -0.18
CA PHE A 127 -9.06 -12.76 -0.71
C PHE A 127 -8.70 -13.29 -2.09
N ILE A 128 -8.73 -14.61 -2.28
CA ILE A 128 -8.34 -15.28 -3.52
C ILE A 128 -9.48 -16.13 -4.09
N ASP A 129 -9.39 -16.48 -5.37
CA ASP A 129 -10.26 -17.45 -6.03
C ASP A 129 -9.44 -18.63 -6.59
N SER A 130 -10.08 -19.51 -7.38
CA SER A 130 -9.37 -20.65 -7.98
C SER A 130 -8.32 -20.26 -9.02
N ASN A 131 -8.46 -19.10 -9.65
CA ASN A 131 -7.63 -18.65 -10.76
C ASN A 131 -6.49 -17.73 -10.29
N SER A 132 -6.57 -17.20 -9.07
CA SER A 132 -5.57 -16.28 -8.50
C SER A 132 -4.69 -16.89 -7.41
N ARG A 133 -4.65 -18.22 -7.31
CA ARG A 133 -3.83 -18.93 -6.29
C ARG A 133 -2.33 -18.67 -6.41
N ASN A 134 -1.86 -18.35 -7.61
CA ASN A 134 -0.48 -17.95 -7.88
C ASN A 134 -0.03 -16.72 -7.07
N VAL A 135 -0.95 -15.89 -6.58
CA VAL A 135 -0.60 -14.80 -5.65
C VAL A 135 0.04 -15.31 -4.36
N LEU A 136 -0.31 -16.52 -3.92
CA LEU A 136 0.28 -17.12 -2.71
C LEU A 136 1.75 -17.48 -2.94
N GLU A 137 2.08 -17.98 -4.12
CA GLU A 137 3.48 -18.19 -4.54
C GLU A 137 4.23 -16.86 -4.57
N TYR A 138 3.64 -15.84 -5.21
CA TYR A 138 4.20 -14.49 -5.26
C TYR A 138 4.53 -13.91 -3.89
N LEU A 139 3.57 -13.97 -2.96
CA LEU A 139 3.75 -13.47 -1.60
C LEU A 139 4.82 -14.26 -0.85
N THR A 140 4.90 -15.58 -1.07
CA THR A 140 5.96 -16.42 -0.45
C THR A 140 7.34 -16.02 -0.94
N GLU A 141 7.49 -15.73 -2.23
CA GLU A 141 8.78 -15.32 -2.80
C GLU A 141 9.25 -13.97 -2.25
N ILE A 142 8.33 -13.02 -2.11
CA ILE A 142 8.71 -11.62 -1.88
C ILE A 142 8.69 -11.25 -0.41
N TYR A 143 7.76 -11.83 0.36
CA TYR A 143 7.33 -11.28 1.64
C TYR A 143 7.43 -12.25 2.81
N ARG A 144 8.09 -13.39 2.62
CA ARG A 144 8.23 -14.44 3.65
C ARG A 144 8.83 -13.97 4.98
N CYS A 145 9.62 -12.90 4.99
CA CYS A 145 10.28 -12.38 6.19
C CYS A 145 9.58 -11.14 6.79
N ASP A 146 8.78 -10.42 6.00
CA ASP A 146 8.43 -9.02 6.28
C ASP A 146 6.99 -8.85 6.78
N MET A 147 6.07 -9.76 6.41
CA MET A 147 4.66 -9.65 6.75
C MET A 147 4.02 -10.97 7.14
N THR A 148 2.98 -10.87 7.97
CA THR A 148 2.10 -12.00 8.24
C THR A 148 0.96 -12.00 7.23
N VAL A 149 0.83 -13.06 6.45
CA VAL A 149 -0.20 -13.19 5.41
C VAL A 149 -1.24 -14.23 5.83
N HIS A 150 -2.50 -13.89 5.61
CA HIS A 150 -3.64 -14.75 5.79
C HIS A 150 -4.47 -14.71 4.51
N PHE A 151 -5.03 -15.84 4.10
CA PHE A 151 -5.85 -15.87 2.90
C PHE A 151 -7.23 -16.48 3.15
N ALA A 152 -8.20 -16.08 2.33
CA ALA A 152 -9.53 -16.67 2.32
C ALA A 152 -10.03 -16.85 0.88
N PHE A 153 -10.84 -17.88 0.65
CA PHE A 153 -11.56 -18.10 -0.60
C PHE A 153 -12.94 -18.68 -0.32
N LEU A 154 -13.85 -18.55 -1.29
CA LEU A 154 -15.19 -19.12 -1.19
C LEU A 154 -15.14 -20.64 -1.20
N HIS A 155 -15.83 -21.26 -0.24
CA HIS A 155 -16.06 -22.71 -0.26
C HIS A 155 -17.01 -23.05 -1.41
N LYS A 156 -16.65 -24.05 -2.22
CA LYS A 156 -17.49 -24.55 -3.31
C LYS A 156 -18.47 -25.58 -2.76
N SER A 157 -19.47 -25.17 -1.97
CA SER A 157 -20.56 -26.08 -1.58
C SER A 157 -21.93 -25.43 -1.75
N SER A 158 -22.41 -25.40 -2.98
CA SER A 158 -23.86 -25.45 -3.23
C SER A 158 -24.36 -26.90 -3.36
N ASP A 159 -23.49 -27.87 -3.70
CA ASP A 159 -23.94 -29.19 -4.17
C ASP A 159 -23.17 -30.42 -3.60
N SER A 160 -22.23 -30.25 -2.66
CA SER A 160 -21.53 -31.38 -2.04
C SER A 160 -21.64 -31.34 -0.51
N SER A 161 -22.00 -32.47 0.07
CA SER A 161 -22.12 -32.72 1.52
C SER A 161 -20.81 -32.61 2.31
N ASP A 162 -19.71 -32.20 1.68
CA ASP A 162 -18.42 -32.01 2.32
C ASP A 162 -18.28 -30.57 2.82
N ALA A 163 -18.57 -30.38 4.11
CA ALA A 163 -18.33 -29.14 4.84
C ALA A 163 -16.83 -28.86 5.12
N ASN A 164 -15.93 -29.70 4.61
CA ASN A 164 -14.52 -29.63 4.93
C ASN A 164 -13.74 -28.75 3.96
N CYS A 165 -13.07 -27.75 4.51
CA CYS A 165 -12.17 -26.88 3.77
C CYS A 165 -10.86 -27.61 3.37
N PRO A 166 -10.37 -27.43 2.13
CA PRO A 166 -9.23 -28.19 1.60
C PRO A 166 -7.90 -27.76 2.22
N ILE A 167 -6.93 -28.68 2.28
CA ILE A 167 -5.54 -28.35 2.57
C ILE A 167 -4.95 -27.65 1.34
N ILE A 168 -4.23 -26.56 1.55
CA ILE A 168 -3.49 -25.86 0.49
C ILE A 168 -2.01 -26.16 0.66
N THR A 169 -1.37 -26.60 -0.42
CA THR A 169 0.07 -26.85 -0.47
C THR A 169 0.68 -25.98 -1.55
N ILE A 170 1.68 -25.18 -1.18
CA ILE A 170 2.48 -24.39 -2.10
C ILE A 170 3.87 -25.02 -2.19
N SER A 171 4.29 -25.31 -3.41
CA SER A 171 5.61 -25.90 -3.70
C SER A 171 6.72 -24.90 -3.44
N ASN A 172 7.85 -25.37 -2.93
CA ASN A 172 9.01 -24.53 -2.66
C ASN A 172 9.55 -23.83 -3.91
N SER A 173 9.95 -22.57 -3.73
CA SER A 173 10.96 -21.96 -4.58
C SER A 173 12.35 -22.35 -4.10
N GLU A 174 13.23 -22.61 -5.06
CA GLU A 174 14.65 -22.87 -4.84
C GLU A 174 15.47 -21.58 -4.79
N ASN A 175 14.82 -20.42 -4.96
CA ASN A 175 15.48 -19.13 -5.01
C ASN A 175 15.62 -18.52 -3.60
N THR A 176 16.81 -18.07 -3.25
CA THR A 176 17.03 -17.31 -2.00
C THR A 176 16.46 -15.91 -2.12
N CYS A 177 16.13 -15.25 -1.00
CA CYS A 177 15.68 -13.85 -1.03
C CYS A 177 16.74 -12.98 -1.71
N GLN A 178 18.01 -13.19 -1.37
CA GLN A 178 19.13 -12.44 -1.90
C GLN A 178 19.28 -12.63 -3.42
N ASN A 179 19.12 -13.85 -3.95
CA ASN A 179 19.19 -14.10 -5.39
C ASN A 179 17.98 -13.51 -6.13
N PHE A 180 16.78 -13.58 -5.54
CA PHE A 180 15.59 -12.94 -6.09
C PHE A 180 15.75 -11.41 -6.14
N PHE A 181 16.22 -10.78 -5.05
CA PHE A 181 16.43 -9.33 -5.01
C PHE A 181 17.64 -8.86 -5.82
N ALA A 182 18.70 -9.66 -5.99
CA ALA A 182 19.83 -9.31 -6.86
C ALA A 182 19.40 -9.21 -8.35
N SER A 183 18.41 -10.01 -8.76
CA SER A 183 17.81 -9.90 -10.10
C SER A 183 16.94 -8.63 -10.30
N ARG A 184 16.66 -7.88 -9.21
CA ARG A 184 15.93 -6.61 -9.23
C ARG A 184 16.82 -5.46 -9.75
N GLU A 185 18.09 -5.45 -9.37
CA GLU A 185 19.03 -4.36 -9.73
C GLU A 185 19.47 -4.40 -11.20
N SER A 186 19.32 -5.54 -11.88
CA SER A 186 19.69 -5.68 -13.30
C SER A 186 18.72 -5.00 -14.27
N SER A 187 17.70 -4.29 -13.78
CA SER A 187 16.66 -3.63 -14.60
C SER A 187 16.61 -2.11 -14.47
N PHE A 188 17.60 -1.48 -13.82
CA PHE A 188 17.83 -0.04 -13.92
C PHE A 188 19.08 0.22 -14.77
N CYS A 189 18.89 0.23 -16.09
CA CYS A 189 19.82 0.93 -16.97
C CYS A 189 19.14 2.24 -17.39
N GLU A 190 19.82 3.37 -17.16
CA GLU A 190 19.48 4.68 -17.70
C GLU A 190 19.08 4.57 -19.17
N LEU A 191 17.80 4.81 -19.48
CA LEU A 191 17.39 5.12 -20.84
C LEU A 191 17.38 6.63 -21.00
N GLN A 192 18.46 7.15 -21.58
CA GLN A 192 18.43 8.43 -22.26
C GLN A 192 17.41 8.36 -23.40
N PHE A 193 16.44 9.27 -23.41
CA PHE A 193 15.45 9.37 -24.47
C PHE A 193 16.13 9.76 -25.78
N SER A 194 16.06 8.88 -26.78
CA SER A 194 16.06 9.26 -28.19
C SER A 194 14.84 8.64 -28.87
N ASN A 195 14.27 9.43 -29.78
CA ASN A 195 12.91 9.38 -30.28
C ASN A 195 12.40 8.04 -30.85
N GLU A 196 11.08 7.90 -30.77
CA GLU A 196 10.15 7.03 -31.54
C GLU A 196 10.54 5.55 -31.73
N LEU A 197 9.78 4.64 -31.09
CA LEU A 197 8.99 3.60 -31.81
C LEU A 197 8.19 2.67 -30.89
N GLN A 198 7.26 1.98 -31.56
CA GLN A 198 6.08 1.21 -31.16
C GLN A 198 6.32 0.00 -30.23
N TYR A 199 5.26 -0.34 -29.47
CA TYR A 199 5.15 -1.54 -28.63
C TYR A 199 5.29 -2.85 -29.43
N THR A 200 6.13 -3.77 -28.94
CA THR A 200 5.95 -5.22 -29.04
C THR A 200 6.53 -5.90 -27.80
N ASN A 201 5.72 -6.73 -27.12
CA ASN A 201 6.12 -7.54 -25.97
C ASN A 201 7.26 -8.52 -26.32
N GLU A 202 8.33 -8.59 -25.52
CA GLU A 202 9.33 -9.67 -25.62
C GLU A 202 9.64 -10.31 -24.25
N LEU A 203 9.54 -11.65 -24.20
CA LEU A 203 10.14 -12.50 -23.16
C LEU A 203 11.64 -12.64 -23.44
N TYR A 204 12.48 -12.57 -22.41
CA TYR A 204 13.91 -12.85 -22.54
C TYR A 204 14.30 -14.18 -21.85
N TYR A 205 14.98 -15.05 -22.60
CA TYR A 205 15.52 -16.33 -22.13
C TYR A 205 17.00 -16.18 -21.77
N THR A 206 17.45 -16.77 -20.67
CA THR A 206 18.85 -16.68 -20.18
C THR A 206 19.70 -17.90 -20.55
N SER A 207 19.22 -18.85 -21.37
CA SER A 207 19.98 -20.06 -21.75
C SER A 207 19.54 -20.66 -23.10
N PRO A 208 20.43 -21.36 -23.83
CA PRO A 208 20.10 -21.96 -25.12
C PRO A 208 19.17 -23.18 -24.99
N LEU A 209 18.15 -23.25 -25.87
CA LEU A 209 17.27 -24.41 -26.02
C LEU A 209 18.03 -25.61 -26.59
N LYS A 210 17.80 -26.82 -26.06
CA LYS A 210 18.38 -28.07 -26.58
C LYS A 210 17.29 -29.01 -27.08
N TYR A 211 17.34 -29.36 -28.37
CA TYR A 211 16.48 -30.37 -28.97
C TYR A 211 17.01 -31.78 -28.64
N VAL A 212 16.14 -32.67 -28.19
CA VAL A 212 16.50 -34.07 -27.94
C VAL A 212 15.61 -34.94 -28.82
N ASN A 213 16.19 -35.59 -29.83
CA ASN A 213 15.46 -36.50 -30.71
C ASN A 213 15.33 -37.87 -30.03
N LYS A 214 14.11 -38.43 -29.98
CA LYS A 214 13.88 -39.86 -29.74
C LYS A 214 13.27 -40.50 -30.98
N LEU A 215 13.92 -41.56 -31.48
CA LEU A 215 13.41 -42.39 -32.57
C LEU A 215 12.48 -43.46 -31.98
N GLN A 216 11.20 -43.47 -32.38
CA GLN A 216 10.27 -44.58 -32.12
C GLN A 216 9.81 -45.18 -33.45
N TYR A 217 9.98 -46.48 -33.61
CA TYR A 217 9.54 -47.22 -34.79
C TYR A 217 8.10 -47.71 -34.59
N ALA A 218 7.16 -47.07 -35.29
CA ALA A 218 5.87 -47.68 -35.61
C ALA A 218 5.86 -48.01 -37.11
N LYS A 219 5.39 -49.21 -37.46
CA LYS A 219 5.35 -49.78 -38.83
C LYS A 219 5.16 -48.71 -39.92
N PHE A 220 6.21 -48.57 -40.74
CA PHE A 220 6.26 -47.88 -42.04
C PHE A 220 6.11 -46.36 -42.11
N GLU A 221 6.26 -45.60 -41.02
CA GLU A 221 6.53 -44.15 -41.12
C GLU A 221 7.62 -43.69 -40.14
N LEU A 222 8.66 -43.03 -40.66
CA LEU A 222 9.64 -42.29 -39.85
C LEU A 222 8.96 -41.00 -39.35
N LYS A 223 8.51 -40.98 -38.09
CA LYS A 223 8.03 -39.75 -37.44
C LYS A 223 9.11 -39.20 -36.50
N TYR A 224 9.56 -37.98 -36.80
CA TYR A 224 10.33 -37.17 -35.86
C TYR A 224 9.34 -36.52 -34.88
N ILE A 225 9.43 -36.90 -33.61
CA ILE A 225 8.72 -36.21 -32.53
C ILE A 225 9.76 -35.34 -31.84
N ASN A 226 9.71 -34.03 -32.09
CA ASN A 226 10.51 -33.07 -31.34
C ASN A 226 9.85 -32.90 -29.97
N GLU A 227 10.41 -33.49 -28.92
CA GLU A 227 10.05 -33.12 -27.55
C GLU A 227 10.96 -31.96 -27.10
N LEU A 228 10.35 -30.80 -26.82
CA LEU A 228 11.02 -29.69 -26.14
C LEU A 228 11.21 -30.09 -24.67
N GLN A 229 12.45 -30.25 -24.23
CA GLN A 229 12.79 -30.38 -22.82
C GLN A 229 13.52 -29.13 -22.34
N TYR A 230 12.94 -28.47 -21.33
CA TYR A 230 13.57 -27.35 -20.64
C TYR A 230 14.74 -27.87 -19.78
N THR A 231 15.93 -27.33 -19.99
CA THR A 231 17.14 -27.72 -19.25
C THR A 231 17.35 -26.93 -17.95
N SER A 232 16.48 -25.96 -17.65
CA SER A 232 16.49 -25.19 -16.40
C SER A 232 15.06 -24.82 -15.96
N LYS A 233 14.89 -24.60 -14.65
CA LYS A 233 13.63 -24.14 -14.02
C LYS A 233 13.34 -22.71 -14.50
N LEU A 234 12.09 -22.40 -14.89
CA LEU A 234 11.69 -21.03 -15.25
C LEU A 234 11.96 -20.08 -14.07
N GLN A 235 12.80 -19.06 -14.28
CA GLN A 235 12.94 -17.94 -13.36
C GLN A 235 11.91 -16.87 -13.72
N TYR A 236 10.95 -16.66 -12.82
CA TYR A 236 9.93 -15.62 -13.01
C TYR A 236 10.42 -14.29 -12.46
N THR A 237 10.33 -13.22 -13.24
CA THR A 237 10.50 -11.85 -12.74
C THR A 237 9.24 -11.41 -12.01
N LYS A 238 9.37 -10.43 -11.09
CA LYS A 238 8.24 -9.82 -10.35
C LYS A 238 7.08 -9.43 -11.28
N ASN A 239 7.39 -8.82 -12.43
CA ASN A 239 6.41 -8.39 -13.42
C ASN A 239 5.69 -9.57 -14.09
N ALA A 240 6.38 -10.69 -14.34
CA ALA A 240 5.77 -11.88 -14.92
C ALA A 240 4.78 -12.54 -13.94
N LEU A 241 5.14 -12.67 -12.66
CA LEU A 241 4.24 -13.18 -11.63
C LEU A 241 3.02 -12.27 -11.44
N ARG A 242 3.24 -10.95 -11.45
CA ARG A 242 2.19 -9.95 -11.33
C ARG A 242 1.20 -10.00 -12.50
N THR A 243 1.68 -10.16 -13.73
CA THR A 243 0.83 -10.18 -14.94
C THR A 243 -0.04 -11.45 -15.01
N ALA A 244 0.37 -12.52 -14.34
CA ALA A 244 -0.40 -13.75 -14.23
C ALA A 244 -1.57 -13.66 -13.23
N ILE A 245 -1.67 -12.56 -12.47
CA ILE A 245 -2.77 -12.35 -11.52
C ILE A 245 -4.00 -11.80 -12.28
N VAL A 246 -5.08 -12.57 -12.29
CA VAL A 246 -6.32 -12.22 -13.00
C VAL A 246 -7.32 -11.57 -12.03
N GLY A 247 -8.03 -10.54 -12.51
CA GLY A 247 -9.18 -9.89 -11.85
C GLY A 247 -10.38 -9.77 -12.82
N PRO A 248 -11.56 -9.28 -12.37
CA PRO A 248 -11.69 -8.39 -11.21
C PRO A 248 -12.47 -8.97 -10.01
N PHE A 249 -11.96 -8.69 -8.80
CA PHE A 249 -12.59 -9.01 -7.51
C PHE A 249 -13.58 -7.92 -7.06
N GLN A 250 -14.52 -7.60 -7.94
CA GLN A 250 -15.45 -6.48 -7.81
C GLN A 250 -16.30 -6.45 -6.52
N ASN A 251 -16.51 -7.61 -5.88
CA ASN A 251 -17.31 -7.79 -4.66
C ASN A 251 -16.62 -8.79 -3.71
N PHE A 252 -15.49 -8.42 -3.09
CA PHE A 252 -14.82 -9.27 -2.10
C PHE A 252 -15.20 -8.88 -0.65
N PRO A 253 -15.13 -9.83 0.32
CA PRO A 253 -15.57 -9.61 1.70
C PRO A 253 -14.52 -8.84 2.52
N HIS A 254 -14.29 -7.58 2.20
CA HIS A 254 -13.24 -6.74 2.80
C HIS A 254 -13.23 -6.72 4.34
N ASN A 255 -14.39 -6.58 5.01
CA ASN A 255 -14.47 -6.64 6.48
C ASN A 255 -14.07 -8.00 7.07
N LEU A 256 -14.44 -9.11 6.39
CA LEU A 256 -13.95 -10.44 6.76
C LEU A 256 -12.42 -10.48 6.66
N MET A 257 -11.87 -9.94 5.58
CA MET A 257 -10.41 -9.92 5.38
C MET A 257 -9.68 -9.08 6.42
N ARG A 258 -10.24 -7.92 6.81
CA ARG A 258 -9.74 -7.12 7.95
C ARG A 258 -9.77 -7.93 9.24
N ASN A 259 -10.87 -8.62 9.53
CA ASN A 259 -10.99 -9.46 10.74
C ASN A 259 -9.97 -10.60 10.74
N ILE A 260 -9.78 -11.27 9.61
CA ILE A 260 -8.78 -12.32 9.43
C ILE A 260 -7.38 -11.78 9.70
N ALA A 261 -7.02 -10.62 9.13
CA ALA A 261 -5.75 -9.96 9.40
C ALA A 261 -5.61 -9.60 10.89
N ARG A 262 -6.63 -9.00 11.52
CA ARG A 262 -6.59 -8.67 12.96
C ARG A 262 -6.39 -9.90 13.84
N LYS A 263 -7.10 -11.00 13.57
CA LYS A 263 -6.98 -12.28 14.28
C LYS A 263 -5.56 -12.85 14.18
N GLY A 264 -4.92 -12.67 13.02
CA GLY A 264 -3.61 -13.22 12.72
C GLY A 264 -2.42 -12.31 13.02
N SER A 265 -2.67 -11.01 13.22
CA SER A 265 -1.65 -10.02 13.56
C SER A 265 -0.89 -10.41 14.83
N LYS A 266 0.44 -10.29 14.77
CA LYS A 266 1.34 -10.61 15.88
C LYS A 266 1.40 -9.52 16.96
N SER A 267 0.97 -8.30 16.63
CA SER A 267 0.82 -7.22 17.60
C SER A 267 -0.53 -7.22 18.32
N GLY A 268 -0.55 -6.73 19.56
CA GLY A 268 -1.73 -6.38 20.33
C GLY A 268 -2.40 -5.05 19.94
N LEU A 269 -1.72 -4.18 19.18
CA LEU A 269 -2.22 -2.89 18.71
C LEU A 269 -2.35 -2.89 17.18
N HIS A 270 -3.53 -2.52 16.67
CA HIS A 270 -3.89 -2.62 15.26
C HIS A 270 -4.35 -1.27 14.73
N ILE A 271 -3.68 -0.74 13.71
CA ILE A 271 -4.28 0.29 12.86
C ILE A 271 -4.98 -0.41 11.70
N LEU A 272 -6.27 -0.12 11.52
CA LEU A 272 -6.98 -0.53 10.32
C LEU A 272 -6.69 0.51 9.24
N MET A 273 -6.24 0.08 8.07
CA MET A 273 -5.97 1.00 6.96
C MET A 273 -6.17 0.27 5.62
N ASP A 274 -6.78 0.97 4.67
CA ASP A 274 -6.97 0.45 3.32
C ASP A 274 -5.69 0.53 2.49
N GLY A 275 -5.62 -0.34 1.47
CA GLY A 275 -4.47 -0.48 0.60
C GLY A 275 -3.97 0.84 0.01
N ASP A 276 -4.92 1.67 -0.42
CA ASP A 276 -4.68 2.92 -1.16
C ASP A 276 -4.37 4.13 -0.28
N MET A 277 -4.32 3.97 1.04
CA MET A 277 -3.96 5.04 1.96
C MET A 277 -2.44 5.18 2.08
N ILE A 278 -1.95 6.41 2.08
CA ILE A 278 -0.54 6.72 2.27
C ILE A 278 -0.34 7.24 3.70
N PRO A 279 0.40 6.51 4.56
CA PRO A 279 0.70 6.99 5.90
C PRO A 279 1.73 8.13 5.87
N SER A 280 1.76 8.93 6.93
CA SER A 280 2.89 9.85 7.14
C SER A 280 4.20 9.08 7.30
N GLN A 281 5.32 9.73 7.00
CA GLN A 281 6.63 9.11 7.20
C GLN A 281 6.88 8.77 8.66
N ASN A 282 7.39 7.56 8.91
CA ASN A 282 7.68 6.99 10.23
C ASN A 282 6.45 6.92 11.15
N PHE A 283 5.27 6.66 10.59
CA PHE A 283 4.02 6.70 11.33
C PHE A 283 3.99 5.68 12.47
N ALA A 284 4.36 4.43 12.19
CA ALA A 284 4.28 3.34 13.16
C ALA A 284 5.19 3.61 14.37
N ILE A 285 6.40 4.11 14.14
CA ILE A 285 7.36 4.51 15.18
C ILE A 285 6.80 5.66 16.00
N LYS A 286 6.32 6.73 15.34
CA LYS A 286 5.80 7.94 16.01
C LYS A 286 4.57 7.67 16.87
N ILE A 287 3.67 6.81 16.41
CA ILE A 287 2.38 6.55 17.08
C ILE A 287 2.50 5.54 18.23
N LYS A 288 3.58 4.73 18.26
CA LYS A 288 3.80 3.62 19.20
C LYS A 288 3.60 4.02 20.66
N GLU A 289 4.27 5.10 21.10
CA GLU A 289 4.26 5.52 22.51
C GLU A 289 2.84 5.91 22.98
N ILE A 290 2.16 6.77 22.22
CA ILE A 290 0.83 7.25 22.61
C ILE A 290 -0.23 6.15 22.49
N ALA A 291 -0.09 5.23 21.52
CA ALA A 291 -1.00 4.10 21.37
C ALA A 291 -0.91 3.18 22.59
N ASN A 292 0.30 2.83 23.05
CA ASN A 292 0.49 2.01 24.26
C ASN A 292 -0.04 2.69 25.54
N ARG A 293 -0.02 4.03 25.60
CA ARG A 293 -0.55 4.78 26.73
C ARG A 293 -2.08 4.83 26.77
N ILE A 294 -2.75 4.89 25.62
CA ILE A 294 -4.19 5.12 25.51
C ILE A 294 -4.98 3.82 25.33
N ILE A 295 -4.44 2.88 24.55
CA ILE A 295 -5.11 1.67 24.07
C ILE A 295 -4.68 0.48 24.92
N ASP A 296 -5.41 0.25 26.01
CA ASP A 296 -5.06 -0.76 27.02
C ASP A 296 -5.93 -2.04 26.95
N GLY A 297 -6.91 -2.07 26.05
CA GLY A 297 -7.86 -3.18 25.91
C GLY A 297 -8.77 -3.41 27.12
N LYS A 298 -8.83 -2.44 28.06
CA LYS A 298 -9.67 -2.48 29.26
C LYS A 298 -10.71 -1.37 29.20
N HIS A 299 -10.30 -0.17 28.81
CA HIS A 299 -11.18 0.97 28.64
C HIS A 299 -11.64 1.07 27.19
N LYS A 300 -12.88 1.53 27.00
CA LYS A 300 -13.45 1.79 25.67
C LYS A 300 -12.90 3.09 25.08
N LYS A 301 -11.60 3.14 24.86
CA LYS A 301 -10.88 4.25 24.23
C LYS A 301 -10.27 3.75 22.94
N VAL A 302 -10.34 4.59 21.91
CA VAL A 302 -9.68 4.36 20.62
C VAL A 302 -8.85 5.60 20.29
N LEU A 303 -7.81 5.42 19.48
CA LEU A 303 -7.03 6.54 18.97
C LEU A 303 -7.45 6.81 17.53
N ALA A 304 -8.20 7.89 17.32
CA ALA A 304 -8.65 8.31 16.00
C ALA A 304 -7.52 9.01 15.24
N ILE A 305 -7.39 8.70 13.95
CA ILE A 305 -6.40 9.31 13.07
C ILE A 305 -7.12 10.22 12.07
N ARG A 306 -6.58 11.43 11.86
CA ARG A 306 -7.07 12.34 10.81
C ARG A 306 -6.69 11.81 9.44
N ARG A 307 -7.63 11.89 8.50
CA ARG A 307 -7.43 11.49 7.11
C ARG A 307 -7.69 12.65 6.20
N PHE A 308 -6.94 12.69 5.11
CA PHE A 308 -7.02 13.74 4.12
C PHE A 308 -7.08 13.13 2.73
N GLU A 309 -7.69 13.87 1.81
CA GLU A 309 -7.71 13.56 0.39
C GLU A 309 -7.03 14.69 -0.38
N THR A 310 -6.15 14.31 -1.29
CA THR A 310 -5.38 15.22 -2.13
C THR A 310 -5.91 15.16 -3.55
N GLU A 311 -5.94 16.31 -4.23
CA GLU A 311 -6.35 16.38 -5.63
C GLU A 311 -5.52 15.46 -6.53
N SER A 312 -6.18 14.81 -7.49
CA SER A 312 -5.55 13.86 -8.40
C SER A 312 -4.40 14.52 -9.19
N GLY A 313 -3.27 13.83 -9.28
CA GLY A 313 -2.07 14.30 -9.99
C GLY A 313 -1.17 15.21 -9.15
N MET A 314 -1.52 15.49 -7.89
CA MET A 314 -0.70 16.27 -6.96
C MET A 314 0.06 15.34 -6.00
N ASP A 315 1.19 15.83 -5.50
CA ASP A 315 1.97 15.11 -4.49
C ASP A 315 1.20 14.98 -3.18
N ILE A 316 1.09 13.75 -2.69
CA ILE A 316 0.42 13.45 -1.42
C ILE A 316 1.37 13.83 -0.26
N PRO A 317 0.93 14.69 0.68
CA PRO A 317 1.77 15.14 1.77
C PRO A 317 2.07 13.99 2.74
N THR A 318 3.37 13.76 3.00
CA THR A 318 3.86 12.68 3.88
C THR A 318 4.29 13.14 5.27
N ASP A 319 4.12 14.43 5.58
CA ASP A 319 4.38 15.03 6.89
C ASP A 319 3.42 16.21 7.14
N ASN A 320 3.32 16.63 8.41
CA ASN A 320 2.35 17.65 8.83
C ASN A 320 2.62 19.03 8.23
N LYS A 321 3.88 19.36 7.90
CA LYS A 321 4.25 20.66 7.31
C LYS A 321 3.77 20.72 5.86
N LYS A 322 4.10 19.70 5.06
CA LYS A 322 3.59 19.56 3.68
C LYS A 322 2.07 19.48 3.64
N LEU A 323 1.45 18.82 4.61
CA LEU A 323 0.00 18.75 4.72
C LEU A 323 -0.61 20.14 4.95
N LEU A 324 -0.03 20.93 5.87
CA LEU A 324 -0.46 22.30 6.12
C LEU A 324 -0.30 23.17 4.87
N ASP A 325 0.86 23.12 4.21
CA ASP A 325 1.12 23.85 2.97
C ASP A 325 0.12 23.48 1.87
N SER A 326 -0.11 22.18 1.68
CA SER A 326 -1.07 21.66 0.69
C SER A 326 -2.51 22.05 1.01
N LYS A 327 -2.88 22.13 2.29
CA LYS A 327 -4.18 22.63 2.74
C LYS A 327 -4.35 24.13 2.52
N ILE A 328 -3.32 24.93 2.81
CA ILE A 328 -3.32 26.39 2.55
C ILE A 328 -3.50 26.65 1.05
N LEU A 329 -2.85 25.85 0.20
CA LEU A 329 -2.97 25.90 -1.25
C LEU A 329 -4.29 25.31 -1.78
N GLN A 330 -5.19 24.84 -0.91
CA GLN A 330 -6.48 24.23 -1.28
C GLN A 330 -6.33 23.01 -2.21
N ARG A 331 -5.27 22.22 -2.00
CA ARG A 331 -4.99 20.98 -2.75
C ARG A 331 -5.30 19.72 -1.96
N THR A 332 -5.30 19.82 -0.63
CA THR A 332 -5.59 18.73 0.29
C THR A 332 -6.66 19.13 1.30
N PHE A 333 -7.61 18.25 1.53
CA PHE A 333 -8.80 18.49 2.36
C PHE A 333 -9.02 17.33 3.32
N GLU A 334 -9.79 17.55 4.40
CA GLU A 334 -10.23 16.42 5.23
C GLU A 334 -11.01 15.42 4.36
N PHE A 335 -10.83 14.13 4.61
CA PHE A 335 -11.40 13.07 3.80
C PHE A 335 -12.92 13.21 3.66
N HIS A 336 -13.43 13.04 2.44
CA HIS A 336 -14.85 13.24 2.10
C HIS A 336 -15.40 14.65 2.40
N HIS A 337 -14.56 15.70 2.34
CA HIS A 337 -14.99 17.09 2.60
C HIS A 337 -16.18 17.56 1.74
N ARG A 338 -16.38 16.97 0.55
CA ARG A 338 -17.49 17.33 -0.36
C ARG A 338 -18.78 16.56 -0.09
N TYR A 339 -18.69 15.33 0.40
CA TYR A 339 -19.80 14.38 0.37
C TYR A 339 -20.28 13.95 1.75
N PHE A 340 -19.38 13.84 2.74
CA PHE A 340 -19.75 13.29 4.05
C PHE A 340 -18.86 13.76 5.20
N THR A 341 -18.65 15.08 5.31
CA THR A 341 -17.83 15.69 6.37
C THR A 341 -18.25 15.26 7.79
N ALA A 342 -19.55 15.14 8.06
CA ALA A 342 -20.06 14.75 9.38
C ALA A 342 -19.57 13.36 9.84
N GLY A 343 -19.32 12.44 8.91
CA GLY A 343 -18.82 11.10 9.26
C GLY A 343 -17.33 11.06 9.57
N TYR A 344 -16.55 12.05 9.11
CA TYR A 344 -15.08 11.98 9.16
C TYR A 344 -14.43 13.15 9.90
N SER A 345 -15.17 14.21 10.19
CA SER A 345 -14.66 15.37 10.90
C SER A 345 -14.24 14.98 12.32
N ILE A 346 -13.09 15.52 12.73
CA ILE A 346 -12.58 15.47 14.09
C ILE A 346 -12.40 16.92 14.53
N GLU A 347 -13.03 17.32 15.63
CA GLU A 347 -12.94 18.69 16.15
C GLU A 347 -11.49 19.09 16.47
N GLY A 348 -11.21 20.39 16.42
CA GLY A 348 -9.91 20.95 16.79
C GLY A 348 -8.81 20.80 15.73
N LEU A 349 -9.13 21.01 14.44
CA LEU A 349 -8.16 20.89 13.35
C LEU A 349 -7.09 22.00 13.40
N ASP A 350 -7.51 23.23 13.67
CA ASP A 350 -6.59 24.39 13.68
C ASP A 350 -5.64 24.31 14.89
N GLU A 351 -6.15 23.91 16.05
CA GLU A 351 -5.35 23.66 17.25
C GLU A 351 -4.37 22.49 17.03
N TRP A 352 -4.80 21.46 16.28
CA TRP A 352 -3.93 20.34 15.92
C TRP A 352 -2.76 20.81 15.05
N PHE A 353 -3.00 21.60 14.00
CA PHE A 353 -1.92 22.15 13.17
C PHE A 353 -0.99 23.06 13.96
N LYS A 354 -1.52 23.97 14.79
CA LYS A 354 -0.72 24.85 15.64
C LYS A 354 0.23 24.05 16.54
N LYS A 355 -0.28 22.98 17.15
CA LYS A 355 0.54 22.11 18.02
C LYS A 355 1.63 21.36 17.25
N CYS A 356 1.35 20.97 16.00
CA CYS A 356 2.35 20.35 15.13
C CYS A 356 3.49 21.31 14.72
N GLU A 357 3.29 22.63 14.78
CA GLU A 357 4.35 23.61 14.58
C GLU A 357 5.22 23.79 15.83
N GLU A 358 4.64 23.58 17.02
CA GLU A 358 5.31 23.75 18.32
C GLU A 358 6.19 22.56 18.72
N THR A 359 5.82 21.33 18.32
CA THR A 359 6.52 20.11 18.73
C THR A 359 6.37 18.97 17.73
N ASP A 360 7.43 18.17 17.57
CA ASP A 360 7.42 16.91 16.82
C ASP A 360 6.84 15.72 17.63
N MET A 361 6.50 15.92 18.91
CA MET A 361 5.89 14.88 19.74
C MET A 361 4.45 14.60 19.29
N VAL A 362 4.14 13.31 19.11
CA VAL A 362 2.76 12.90 18.84
C VAL A 362 1.89 13.14 20.08
N THR A 363 0.79 13.86 19.88
CA THR A 363 -0.17 14.11 20.94
C THR A 363 -1.59 13.82 20.48
N ALA A 364 -2.47 13.53 21.45
CA ALA A 364 -3.89 13.32 21.21
C ALA A 364 -4.70 14.18 22.16
N SER A 365 -5.83 14.68 21.67
CA SER A 365 -6.84 15.38 22.46
C SER A 365 -8.05 14.48 22.64
N LEU A 366 -8.73 14.61 23.77
CA LEU A 366 -9.98 13.89 23.99
C LEU A 366 -11.09 14.52 23.14
N VAL A 367 -11.77 13.69 22.34
CA VAL A 367 -12.92 14.10 21.53
C VAL A 367 -14.13 13.25 21.96
N PRO A 368 -15.28 13.86 22.32
CA PRO A 368 -16.49 13.13 22.60
C PRO A 368 -16.96 12.33 21.38
N TYR A 369 -17.47 11.12 21.60
CA TYR A 369 -18.01 10.29 20.51
C TYR A 369 -19.28 10.95 19.93
N PRO A 370 -19.29 11.36 18.65
CA PRO A 370 -20.39 12.16 18.11
C PRO A 370 -21.58 11.30 17.63
N GLY A 371 -21.44 9.97 17.57
CA GLY A 371 -22.52 9.04 17.24
C GLY A 371 -22.17 8.02 16.15
N TYR A 372 -23.14 7.17 15.80
CA TYR A 372 -22.95 5.99 14.93
C TYR A 372 -22.59 6.31 13.47
N ILE A 373 -22.74 7.56 13.05
CA ILE A 373 -22.37 8.02 11.71
C ILE A 373 -20.86 8.29 11.58
N TRP A 374 -20.12 8.26 12.69
CA TRP A 374 -18.69 8.55 12.71
C TRP A 374 -17.87 7.36 12.23
N GLU A 375 -17.21 7.52 11.09
CA GLU A 375 -16.47 6.51 10.33
C GLU A 375 -14.96 6.78 10.36
N ILE A 376 -14.39 6.95 11.54
CA ILE A 376 -12.94 7.12 11.69
C ILE A 376 -12.17 5.81 11.42
N HIS A 377 -10.87 5.93 11.15
CA HIS A 377 -9.95 4.80 11.22
C HIS A 377 -9.24 4.83 12.59
N PRO A 378 -9.64 3.96 13.53
CA PRO A 378 -9.02 3.91 14.85
C PRO A 378 -7.79 3.01 14.86
N ILE A 379 -6.89 3.30 15.81
CA ILE A 379 -6.02 2.28 16.39
C ILE A 379 -6.78 1.58 17.49
N LEU A 380 -6.81 0.25 17.41
CA LEU A 380 -7.57 -0.66 18.25
C LEU A 380 -6.64 -1.59 19.01
N HIS A 381 -7.11 -2.08 20.15
CA HIS A 381 -6.54 -3.23 20.82
C HIS A 381 -7.02 -4.53 20.15
N ARG A 382 -6.23 -5.61 20.21
CA ARG A 382 -6.60 -6.94 19.70
C ARG A 382 -7.91 -7.48 20.28
N LYS A 383 -8.25 -7.05 21.50
CA LYS A 383 -9.49 -7.45 22.21
C LYS A 383 -10.69 -6.59 21.86
N ASP A 384 -10.51 -5.51 21.11
CA ASP A 384 -11.63 -4.67 20.69
C ASP A 384 -12.49 -5.39 19.66
N PRO A 385 -13.80 -5.06 19.57
CA PRO A 385 -14.73 -5.80 18.72
C PRO A 385 -14.32 -5.79 17.25
N TYR A 386 -14.74 -6.82 16.49
CA TYR A 386 -14.36 -7.02 15.10
C TYR A 386 -15.26 -6.23 14.15
N ASN A 387 -14.82 -6.01 12.91
CA ASN A 387 -15.67 -5.37 11.91
C ASN A 387 -16.89 -6.24 11.60
N ALA A 388 -18.03 -5.61 11.33
CA ALA A 388 -19.20 -6.33 10.85
C ALA A 388 -18.95 -6.89 9.43
N ASP A 389 -18.68 -8.19 9.35
CA ASP A 389 -18.28 -8.89 8.12
C ASP A 389 -19.45 -9.54 7.36
N TYR A 390 -20.67 -9.42 7.88
CA TYR A 390 -21.90 -9.86 7.22
C TYR A 390 -22.41 -8.86 6.15
N PHE A 391 -21.79 -7.68 6.02
CA PHE A 391 -22.15 -6.69 4.99
C PHE A 391 -21.29 -6.86 3.71
N PRO A 392 -21.91 -6.92 2.52
CA PRO A 392 -21.17 -6.94 1.26
C PRO A 392 -20.49 -5.58 1.00
N SER A 393 -19.31 -5.61 0.36
CA SER A 393 -18.38 -4.48 0.23
C SER A 393 -18.93 -3.21 -0.41
N ARG A 394 -19.98 -3.32 -1.24
CA ARG A 394 -20.55 -2.18 -1.98
C ARG A 394 -21.70 -1.47 -1.28
N VAL A 395 -22.23 -2.01 -0.17
CA VAL A 395 -23.36 -1.37 0.52
C VAL A 395 -22.88 -0.28 1.49
N LYS A 396 -21.70 -0.46 2.09
CA LYS A 396 -21.05 0.47 3.02
C LYS A 396 -19.61 0.01 3.31
N THR A 397 -18.60 0.84 3.02
CA THR A 397 -17.23 0.68 3.56
C THR A 397 -17.18 1.18 5.01
N MET A 398 -18.00 0.59 5.89
CA MET A 398 -18.10 1.01 7.28
C MET A 398 -17.09 0.26 8.15
N HIS A 399 -16.34 1.00 8.96
CA HIS A 399 -15.53 0.46 10.07
C HIS A 399 -16.37 0.16 11.32
N ALA A 400 -17.66 -0.14 11.14
CA ALA A 400 -18.54 -0.52 12.24
C ALA A 400 -17.97 -1.77 12.93
N LEU A 401 -17.76 -1.66 14.24
CA LEU A 401 -17.31 -2.74 15.09
C LEU A 401 -18.54 -3.36 15.79
N ILE A 402 -18.61 -4.69 15.84
CA ILE A 402 -19.71 -5.46 16.44
C ILE A 402 -19.25 -6.39 17.54
#